data_AF-A0A957LLH1-F1
#
_entry.id   AF-A0A957LLH1-F1
#
_cell.length_a   1.000
_cell.length_b   1.000
_cell.length_c   1.000
_cell.angle_alpha   90.00
_cell.angle_beta   90.00
_cell.angle_gamma   90.00
#
_symmetry.space_group_name_H-M   'P 1'
#
loop_
_entity.id
_entity.type
_entity.pdbx_description
1 polymer ?
#
loop_
_entity_poly.entity_id
_entity_poly.type
_entity_poly.pdbx_seq_one_letter_code
_entity_poly.pdbx_strand_id
1 'polypeptide(L)'
;MIVECRPPVLVAARYDDLPFPALQPMQEVAFDVGVTATDRALELRGMVVQGYNEHQLLFEQHWPGRILAQRLGSSDLAIAPGTGLALRGLHFMAPGYEPLTHIDVTILARAEGRETDAQHSVQLPVRFHEQQSDLHFPLRGAWWAIQGSDWTDMHKQEVFTQTYATDFVRLGPDNRFFAGDGMAVEEHYSWGQPVYATAGGKIAAVTFDMPDLKPGVPPDPRMFRGDPRRLLGNAIAISHGNGEFSYFGCLQQASAQVNEGQMVRRGALLGYIGNSGMSPGPHLHFHLAEGPNPFIDQGLPAKFSHFSAGGQWFDRLMTIPSRMIVLAPEPDAEGA
;
A
#
# COMPACT_ATOMS: atom_id res chain seq x y z
N MET A 1 31.49 -3.17 -1.14
CA MET A 1 30.10 -2.88 -0.77
C MET A 1 29.31 -2.74 -2.06
N ILE A 2 28.16 -3.41 -2.13
CA ILE A 2 27.21 -3.27 -3.24
C ILE A 2 25.93 -2.69 -2.64
N VAL A 3 25.33 -1.73 -3.33
CA VAL A 3 24.03 -1.16 -2.95
C VAL A 3 23.07 -1.39 -4.09
N GLU A 4 21.92 -1.96 -3.78
CA GLU A 4 20.86 -2.25 -4.75
C GLU A 4 19.54 -1.71 -4.21
N CYS A 5 18.66 -1.29 -5.11
CA CYS A 5 17.31 -0.87 -4.74
C CYS A 5 16.28 -1.73 -5.45
N ARG A 6 15.17 -1.99 -4.75
CA ARG A 6 13.99 -2.60 -5.34
C ARG A 6 12.79 -1.69 -5.05
N PRO A 7 12.07 -1.23 -6.09
CA PRO A 7 12.31 -1.45 -7.51
C PRO A 7 13.48 -0.62 -8.06
N PRO A 8 14.04 -0.99 -9.23
CA PRO A 8 15.05 -0.17 -9.90
C PRO A 8 14.50 1.12 -10.51
N VAL A 9 13.18 1.25 -10.66
CA VAL A 9 12.46 2.47 -11.07
C VAL A 9 11.29 2.65 -10.13
N LEU A 10 11.23 3.78 -9.44
CA LEU A 10 10.25 4.04 -8.39
C LEU A 10 8.97 4.66 -8.96
N VAL A 11 7.81 4.14 -8.57
CA VAL A 11 6.54 4.86 -8.70
C VAL A 11 6.37 5.78 -7.51
N ALA A 12 6.17 7.06 -7.78
CA ALA A 12 5.83 8.06 -6.78
C ALA A 12 4.33 8.39 -6.82
N ALA A 13 3.77 8.70 -5.65
CA ALA A 13 2.47 9.34 -5.55
C ALA A 13 2.64 10.85 -5.58
N ARG A 14 1.66 11.52 -6.20
CA ARG A 14 1.55 12.98 -6.20
C ARG A 14 0.17 13.38 -5.73
N TYR A 15 0.16 14.25 -4.74
CA TYR A 15 -1.03 14.76 -4.05
C TYR A 15 -1.13 16.26 -4.32
N ASP A 16 -1.66 16.63 -5.48
CA ASP A 16 -1.81 18.03 -5.89
C ASP A 16 -2.99 18.74 -5.22
N ASP A 17 -4.06 17.98 -5.00
CA ASP A 17 -5.34 18.45 -4.46
C ASP A 17 -5.85 17.39 -3.49
N LEU A 18 -5.58 17.57 -2.19
CA LEU A 18 -6.14 16.72 -1.14
C LEU A 18 -7.35 17.41 -0.55
N PRO A 19 -8.52 16.73 -0.52
CA PRO A 19 -9.74 17.33 -0.02
C PRO A 19 -9.64 17.63 1.49
N PHE A 20 -8.91 16.80 2.24
CA PHE A 20 -8.62 17.04 3.65
C PHE A 20 -7.45 16.17 4.16
N PRO A 21 -6.49 16.71 4.94
CA PRO A 21 -6.26 18.14 5.12
C PRO A 21 -5.85 18.77 3.78
N ALA A 22 -6.24 20.03 3.58
CA ALA A 22 -5.74 20.80 2.45
C ALA A 22 -4.24 21.02 2.66
N LEU A 23 -3.43 20.20 1.99
CA LEU A 23 -1.99 20.34 1.96
C LEU A 23 -1.58 21.11 0.71
N GLN A 24 -0.42 21.76 0.79
CA GLN A 24 0.30 22.15 -0.42
C GLN A 24 0.60 20.90 -1.26
N PRO A 25 0.85 21.02 -2.57
CA PRO A 25 1.20 19.86 -3.39
C PRO A 25 2.34 19.08 -2.75
N MET A 26 2.13 17.79 -2.54
CA MET A 26 3.13 16.88 -1.97
C MET A 26 3.39 15.73 -2.94
N GLN A 27 4.59 15.16 -2.84
CA GLN A 27 4.94 13.92 -3.51
C GLN A 27 5.57 12.95 -2.52
N GLU A 28 5.36 11.67 -2.76
CA GLU A 28 5.78 10.59 -1.88
C GLU A 28 6.44 9.48 -2.67
N VAL A 29 7.54 8.99 -2.12
CA VAL A 29 8.32 7.88 -2.68
C VAL A 29 8.51 6.84 -1.59
N ALA A 30 8.29 5.56 -1.94
CA ALA A 30 8.62 4.41 -1.12
C ALA A 30 9.56 3.46 -1.87
N PHE A 31 10.51 2.87 -1.17
CA PHE A 31 11.57 2.04 -1.74
C PHE A 31 12.24 1.15 -0.69
N ASP A 32 12.88 0.08 -1.14
CA ASP A 32 13.74 -0.78 -0.30
C ASP A 32 15.19 -0.68 -0.79
N VAL A 33 16.16 -0.70 0.13
CA VAL A 33 17.59 -0.69 -0.20
C VAL A 33 18.27 -1.92 0.40
N GLY A 34 18.95 -2.70 -0.44
CA GLY A 34 19.84 -3.77 -0.04
C GLY A 34 21.29 -3.27 0.02
N VAL A 35 21.99 -3.56 1.12
CA VAL A 35 23.43 -3.29 1.25
C VAL A 35 24.15 -4.62 1.46
N THR A 36 25.05 -4.98 0.55
CA THR A 36 25.80 -6.24 0.60
C THR A 36 27.28 -5.99 0.87
N ALA A 37 27.80 -6.68 1.88
CA ALA A 37 29.22 -6.72 2.20
C ALA A 37 29.88 -7.82 1.36
N THR A 38 30.83 -7.47 0.51
CA THR A 38 31.52 -8.43 -0.36
C THR A 38 32.62 -9.16 0.41
N ASP A 39 33.67 -8.44 0.78
CA ASP A 39 34.94 -9.05 1.24
C ASP A 39 35.26 -8.79 2.71
N ARG A 40 34.66 -7.74 3.30
CA ARG A 40 34.90 -7.32 4.69
C ARG A 40 33.58 -7.00 5.36
N ALA A 41 33.53 -7.17 6.68
CA ALA A 41 32.38 -6.74 7.45
C ALA A 41 32.19 -5.22 7.29
N LEU A 42 30.94 -4.79 7.23
CA LEU A 42 30.55 -3.39 7.15
C LEU A 42 29.71 -3.03 8.38
N GLU A 43 29.92 -1.83 8.91
CA GLU A 43 29.01 -1.21 9.86
C GLU A 43 28.29 -0.06 9.15
N LEU A 44 26.96 -0.15 9.00
CA LEU A 44 26.18 0.90 8.37
C LEU A 44 26.10 2.13 9.30
N ARG A 45 26.61 3.27 8.83
CA ARG A 45 26.73 4.53 9.59
C ARG A 45 25.60 5.49 9.31
N GLY A 46 24.97 5.38 8.15
CA GLY A 46 23.81 6.20 7.77
C GLY A 46 23.49 6.11 6.28
N MET A 47 22.49 6.89 5.89
CA MET A 47 22.05 7.04 4.52
C MET A 47 21.68 8.50 4.27
N VAL A 48 21.98 8.99 3.07
CA VAL A 48 21.54 10.29 2.58
C VAL A 48 20.65 10.07 1.36
N VAL A 49 19.49 10.74 1.35
CA VAL A 49 18.55 10.71 0.22
C VAL A 49 18.42 12.11 -0.34
N GLN A 50 18.75 12.27 -1.61
CA GLN A 50 18.64 13.54 -2.35
C GLN A 50 17.61 13.37 -3.45
N GLY A 51 16.72 14.35 -3.63
CA GLY A 51 15.70 14.32 -4.67
C GLY A 51 15.91 15.41 -5.71
N TYR A 52 15.74 15.07 -6.98
CA TYR A 52 16.06 15.95 -8.11
C TYR A 52 14.92 16.08 -9.11
N ASN A 53 14.76 17.29 -9.66
CA ASN A 53 14.09 17.52 -10.93
C ASN A 53 15.17 17.84 -11.98
N GLU A 54 15.42 16.91 -12.90
CA GLU A 54 16.55 16.93 -13.82
C GLU A 54 17.88 17.17 -13.09
N HIS A 55 18.44 18.37 -13.16
CA HIS A 55 19.72 18.72 -12.51
C HIS A 55 19.53 19.53 -11.22
N GLN A 56 18.30 19.91 -10.88
CA GLN A 56 17.99 20.75 -9.72
C GLN A 56 17.75 19.89 -8.49
N LEU A 57 18.56 20.09 -7.44
CA LEU A 57 18.33 19.50 -6.13
C LEU A 57 17.10 20.16 -5.47
N LEU A 58 16.07 19.36 -5.19
CA LEU A 58 14.84 19.81 -4.54
C LEU A 58 14.92 19.68 -3.02
N PHE A 59 15.52 18.59 -2.53
CA PHE A 59 15.69 18.36 -1.09
C PHE A 59 16.84 17.38 -0.81
N GLU A 60 17.30 17.38 0.44
CA GLU A 60 18.26 16.42 0.98
C GLU A 60 17.83 15.99 2.38
N GLN A 61 17.84 14.68 2.65
CA GLN A 61 17.53 14.10 3.95
C GLN A 61 18.67 13.21 4.44
N HIS A 62 19.07 13.41 5.71
CA HIS A 62 20.12 12.64 6.36
C HIS A 62 19.50 11.69 7.39
N TRP A 63 19.69 10.39 7.18
CA TRP A 63 19.26 9.35 8.10
C TRP A 63 20.50 8.70 8.73
N PRO A 64 21.01 9.24 9.86
CA PRO A 64 22.13 8.64 10.56
C PRO A 64 21.76 7.24 11.08
N GLY A 65 22.76 6.41 11.37
CA GLY A 65 22.57 5.01 11.78
C GLY A 65 21.54 4.81 12.88
N ARG A 66 21.46 5.72 13.87
CA ARG A 66 20.41 5.68 14.92
C ARG A 66 18.97 5.74 14.36
N ILE A 67 18.73 6.53 13.31
CA ILE A 67 17.42 6.67 12.66
C ILE A 67 17.13 5.41 11.84
N LEU A 68 18.14 4.86 11.17
CA LEU A 68 18.01 3.59 10.45
C LEU A 68 17.67 2.46 11.43
N ALA A 69 18.40 2.34 12.54
CA ALA A 69 18.15 1.35 13.58
C ALA A 69 16.72 1.44 14.14
N GLN A 70 16.23 2.65 14.41
CA GLN A 70 14.86 2.86 14.87
C GLN A 70 13.82 2.42 13.82
N ARG A 71 14.04 2.74 12.53
CA ARG A 71 13.14 2.33 11.44
C ARG A 71 13.14 0.82 11.22
N LEU A 72 14.27 0.16 11.41
CA LEU A 72 14.41 -1.30 11.25
C LEU A 72 13.94 -2.09 12.49
N GLY A 73 13.70 -1.43 13.62
CA GLY A 73 13.45 -2.12 14.89
C GLY A 73 14.64 -2.95 15.37
N SER A 74 15.86 -2.67 14.90
CA SER A 74 17.09 -3.39 15.25
C SER A 74 18.23 -2.41 15.50
N SER A 75 18.96 -2.59 16.60
CA SER A 75 20.18 -1.84 16.88
C SER A 75 21.39 -2.37 16.11
N ASP A 76 21.32 -3.59 15.57
CA ASP A 76 22.41 -4.20 14.83
C ASP A 76 22.37 -3.79 13.36
N LEU A 77 23.38 -3.03 12.97
CA LEU A 77 23.61 -2.51 11.63
C LEU A 77 24.90 -3.08 11.00
N ALA A 78 25.44 -4.15 11.60
CA ALA A 78 26.58 -4.86 11.06
C ALA A 78 26.16 -5.78 9.91
N ILE A 79 27.03 -5.88 8.91
CA ILE A 79 26.85 -6.73 7.73
C ILE A 79 28.10 -7.59 7.60
N ALA A 80 27.96 -8.90 7.77
CA ALA A 80 29.07 -9.84 7.67
C ALA A 80 29.54 -10.00 6.20
N PRO A 81 30.82 -10.36 5.95
CA PRO A 81 31.27 -10.65 4.60
C PRO A 81 30.41 -11.72 3.92
N GLY A 82 30.04 -11.49 2.66
CA GLY A 82 29.18 -12.38 1.88
C GLY A 82 27.71 -12.34 2.27
N THR A 83 27.29 -11.44 3.18
CA THR A 83 25.89 -11.24 3.56
C THR A 83 25.41 -9.83 3.22
N GLY A 84 24.11 -9.61 3.33
CA GLY A 84 23.49 -8.31 3.10
C GLY A 84 22.46 -7.95 4.15
N LEU A 85 22.23 -6.65 4.30
CA LEU A 85 21.17 -6.07 5.12
C LEU A 85 20.14 -5.40 4.20
N ALA A 86 18.88 -5.82 4.33
CA ALA A 86 17.77 -5.21 3.62
C ALA A 86 17.12 -4.13 4.50
N LEU A 87 17.22 -2.88 4.04
CA LEU A 87 16.52 -1.73 4.60
C LEU A 87 15.16 -1.63 3.91
N ARG A 88 14.11 -2.09 4.59
CA ARG A 88 12.77 -2.18 4.01
C ARG A 88 11.83 -1.11 4.55
N GLY A 89 10.81 -0.77 3.77
CA GLY A 89 9.76 0.17 4.16
C GLY A 89 10.24 1.62 4.25
N LEU A 90 11.27 1.97 3.48
CA LEU A 90 11.77 3.33 3.45
C LEU A 90 10.82 4.19 2.63
N HIS A 91 10.40 5.30 3.19
CA HIS A 91 9.53 6.25 2.51
C HIS A 91 9.77 7.65 3.06
N PHE A 92 9.47 8.65 2.24
CA PHE A 92 9.46 10.04 2.64
C PHE A 92 8.45 10.83 1.83
N MET A 93 8.06 11.98 2.37
CA MET A 93 7.37 13.02 1.64
C MET A 93 8.31 14.17 1.30
N ALA A 94 8.05 14.81 0.17
CA ALA A 94 8.69 16.06 -0.23
C ALA A 94 7.65 17.02 -0.83
N PRO A 95 7.93 18.34 -0.85
CA PRO A 95 7.12 19.29 -1.60
C PRO A 95 7.00 18.87 -3.07
N GLY A 96 5.80 18.93 -3.63
CA GLY A 96 5.43 18.49 -4.98
C GLY A 96 5.27 19.62 -5.99
N TYR A 97 5.81 20.82 -5.73
CA TYR A 97 5.76 21.95 -6.67
C TYR A 97 6.44 21.61 -8.01
N GLU A 98 7.53 20.86 -7.93
CA GLU A 98 8.26 20.32 -9.06
C GLU A 98 8.30 18.79 -8.93
N PRO A 99 8.05 18.03 -10.02
CA PRO A 99 8.07 16.57 -9.97
C PRO A 99 9.50 16.04 -9.84
N LEU A 100 9.68 15.00 -9.03
CA LEU A 100 10.92 14.24 -9.00
C LEU A 100 11.14 13.49 -10.32
N THR A 101 12.34 13.62 -10.87
CA THR A 101 12.81 12.78 -11.99
C THR A 101 13.61 11.59 -11.49
N HIS A 102 14.31 11.74 -10.36
CA HIS A 102 15.06 10.68 -9.70
C HIS A 102 15.37 11.06 -8.25
N ILE A 103 15.81 10.06 -7.49
CA ILE A 103 16.49 10.25 -6.21
C ILE A 103 17.87 9.61 -6.24
N ASP A 104 18.81 10.20 -5.53
CA ASP A 104 20.10 9.60 -5.24
C ASP A 104 20.10 9.10 -3.80
N VAL A 105 20.38 7.80 -3.62
CA VAL A 105 20.50 7.15 -2.31
C VAL A 105 21.96 6.85 -2.07
N THR A 106 22.56 7.56 -1.11
CA THR A 106 23.95 7.40 -0.72
C THR A 106 24.06 6.67 0.61
N ILE A 107 24.67 5.49 0.60
CA ILE A 107 24.93 4.68 1.78
C ILE A 107 26.30 5.04 2.37
N LEU A 108 26.34 5.30 3.67
CA LEU A 108 27.54 5.54 4.45
C LEU A 108 27.83 4.31 5.30
N ALA A 109 28.97 3.64 5.07
CA ALA A 109 29.34 2.45 5.85
C ALA A 109 30.84 2.40 6.14
N ARG A 110 31.21 1.87 7.31
CA ARG A 110 32.61 1.65 7.70
C ARG A 110 32.98 0.20 7.48
N ALA A 111 34.01 -0.05 6.67
CA ALA A 111 34.55 -1.40 6.53
C ALA A 111 35.49 -1.75 7.67
N GLU A 112 35.51 -3.02 8.07
CA GLU A 112 36.40 -3.53 9.10
C GLU A 112 37.87 -3.18 8.81
N GLY A 113 38.55 -2.62 9.83
CA GLY A 113 39.94 -2.18 9.75
C GLY A 113 40.16 -0.89 8.94
N ARG A 114 39.11 -0.12 8.63
CA ARG A 114 39.21 1.23 8.04
C ARG A 114 38.82 2.31 9.06
N GLU A 115 39.52 3.43 9.02
CA GLU A 115 39.23 4.59 9.88
C GLU A 115 38.13 5.50 9.30
N THR A 116 38.04 5.57 7.97
CA THR A 116 37.10 6.41 7.24
C THR A 116 35.90 5.62 6.73
N ASP A 117 34.76 6.31 6.61
CA ASP A 117 33.55 5.74 6.04
C ASP A 117 33.65 5.72 4.51
N ALA A 118 33.25 4.62 3.91
CA ALA A 118 33.02 4.53 2.47
C ALA A 118 31.61 5.02 2.14
N GLN A 119 31.48 5.62 0.96
CA GLN A 119 30.20 6.05 0.42
C GLN A 119 29.93 5.29 -0.88
N HIS A 120 28.67 4.95 -1.11
CA HIS A 120 28.23 4.43 -2.40
C HIS A 120 26.84 4.95 -2.69
N SER A 121 26.66 5.49 -3.89
CA SER A 121 25.43 6.14 -4.32
C SER A 121 24.79 5.34 -5.45
N VAL A 122 23.47 5.17 -5.37
CA VAL A 122 22.66 4.64 -6.46
C VAL A 122 21.63 5.70 -6.85
N GLN A 123 21.54 5.96 -8.15
CA GLN A 123 20.50 6.82 -8.71
C GLN A 123 19.28 5.96 -9.07
N LEU A 124 18.12 6.40 -8.63
CA LEU A 124 16.85 5.71 -8.80
C LEU A 124 15.89 6.61 -9.58
N PRO A 125 15.58 6.28 -10.84
CA PRO A 125 14.59 7.00 -11.61
C PRO A 125 13.23 6.97 -10.91
N VAL A 126 12.55 8.12 -10.90
CA VAL A 126 11.21 8.28 -10.35
C VAL A 126 10.26 8.57 -11.50
N ARG A 127 9.11 7.90 -11.50
CA ARG A 127 7.99 8.20 -12.39
C ARG A 127 6.70 8.37 -11.60
N PHE A 128 5.77 9.07 -12.19
CA PHE A 128 4.42 9.23 -11.65
C PHE A 128 3.44 8.37 -12.44
N HIS A 129 2.55 7.70 -11.72
CA HIS A 129 1.46 6.96 -12.33
C HIS A 129 0.30 7.90 -12.65
N GLU A 130 -0.10 7.93 -13.90
CA GLU A 130 -1.36 8.54 -14.33
C GLU A 130 -2.42 7.45 -14.44
N GLN A 131 -3.35 7.45 -13.47
CA GLN A 131 -4.43 6.49 -13.43
C GLN A 131 -5.33 6.60 -14.67
N GLN A 132 -5.50 5.48 -15.36
CA GLN A 132 -6.27 5.34 -16.59
C GLN A 132 -7.69 4.84 -16.30
N SER A 133 -7.88 4.02 -15.27
CA SER A 133 -9.21 3.51 -14.90
C SER A 133 -9.99 4.52 -14.06
N ASP A 134 -11.24 4.75 -14.43
CA ASP A 134 -12.22 5.44 -13.58
C ASP A 134 -12.75 4.48 -12.50
N LEU A 135 -12.02 4.41 -11.39
CA LEU A 135 -12.31 3.55 -10.25
C LEU A 135 -13.41 4.19 -9.39
N HIS A 136 -14.65 3.70 -9.48
CA HIS A 136 -15.70 4.10 -8.55
C HIS A 136 -15.43 3.54 -7.16
N PHE A 137 -15.87 4.24 -6.12
CA PHE A 137 -15.77 3.74 -4.76
C PHE A 137 -16.48 2.36 -4.59
N PRO A 138 -15.79 1.34 -4.04
CA PRO A 138 -16.25 -0.04 -4.12
C PRO A 138 -17.27 -0.45 -3.04
N LEU A 139 -17.66 0.47 -2.17
CA LEU A 139 -18.52 0.21 -1.01
C LEU A 139 -19.75 1.13 -1.01
N ARG A 140 -20.70 0.89 -0.10
CA ARG A 140 -21.97 1.63 0.03
C ARG A 140 -22.20 2.04 1.48
N GLY A 141 -22.76 3.24 1.71
CA GLY A 141 -22.91 3.79 3.06
C GLY A 141 -21.67 4.51 3.57
N ALA A 142 -21.49 4.56 4.90
CA ALA A 142 -20.43 5.31 5.58
C ALA A 142 -19.23 4.44 5.98
N TRP A 143 -18.05 4.85 5.52
CA TRP A 143 -16.78 4.15 5.68
C TRP A 143 -15.69 5.09 6.17
N TRP A 144 -14.81 4.57 7.00
CA TRP A 144 -13.61 5.26 7.45
C TRP A 144 -12.39 4.63 6.77
N ALA A 145 -11.59 5.43 6.08
CA ALA A 145 -10.29 5.01 5.56
C ALA A 145 -9.28 4.95 6.73
N ILE A 146 -9.09 3.79 7.36
CA ILE A 146 -8.20 3.68 8.53
C ILE A 146 -6.72 3.70 8.13
N GLN A 147 -6.44 3.26 6.91
CA GLN A 147 -5.21 3.43 6.17
C GLN A 147 -5.59 3.94 4.78
N GLY A 148 -4.94 4.99 4.31
CA GLY A 148 -5.16 5.59 3.00
C GLY A 148 -3.99 5.30 2.07
N SER A 149 -4.11 5.67 0.80
CA SER A 149 -2.96 5.63 -0.12
C SER A 149 -1.86 6.64 0.23
N ASP A 150 -2.03 7.43 1.29
CA ASP A 150 -1.19 8.57 1.67
C ASP A 150 0.01 8.22 2.56
N TRP A 151 0.71 9.24 3.05
CA TRP A 151 1.97 9.12 3.82
C TRP A 151 1.81 8.67 5.26
N THR A 152 0.59 8.66 5.79
CA THR A 152 0.32 8.19 7.16
C THR A 152 0.04 6.69 7.22
N ASP A 153 0.00 6.08 6.05
CA ASP A 153 -0.24 4.68 5.78
C ASP A 153 0.87 3.75 6.31
N MET A 154 0.47 2.58 6.76
CA MET A 154 1.38 1.53 7.18
C MET A 154 1.77 0.55 6.07
N HIS A 155 1.01 0.45 4.97
CA HIS A 155 1.30 -0.49 3.90
C HIS A 155 2.61 -0.16 3.13
N LYS A 156 3.12 1.08 3.27
CA LYS A 156 4.48 1.46 2.85
C LYS A 156 5.59 0.56 3.41
N GLN A 157 5.32 -0.16 4.50
CA GLN A 157 6.27 -1.06 5.17
C GLN A 157 6.07 -2.55 4.84
N GLU A 158 5.07 -2.88 4.02
CA GLU A 158 4.60 -4.27 3.86
C GLU A 158 5.12 -4.93 2.57
N VAL A 159 4.20 -5.50 1.80
CA VAL A 159 4.46 -6.18 0.53
C VAL A 159 4.48 -5.14 -0.57
N PHE A 160 5.37 -5.35 -1.52
CA PHE A 160 5.69 -4.41 -2.58
C PHE A 160 4.49 -3.94 -3.44
N THR A 161 3.51 -4.80 -3.70
CA THR A 161 2.28 -4.37 -4.41
C THR A 161 1.35 -3.50 -3.58
N GLN A 162 1.51 -3.46 -2.26
CA GLN A 162 0.56 -2.85 -1.35
C GLN A 162 0.99 -1.44 -0.92
N THR A 163 2.08 -0.90 -1.46
CA THR A 163 2.62 0.42 -1.08
C THR A 163 1.54 1.51 -0.98
N TYR A 164 0.58 1.54 -1.89
CA TYR A 164 -0.48 2.55 -1.89
C TYR A 164 -1.87 1.95 -1.59
N ALA A 165 -1.89 0.87 -0.81
CA ALA A 165 -3.13 0.23 -0.38
C ALA A 165 -3.97 1.15 0.50
N THR A 166 -5.22 0.78 0.69
CA THR A 166 -6.20 1.54 1.45
C THR A 166 -7.15 0.57 2.13
N ASP A 167 -7.32 0.76 3.43
CA ASP A 167 -8.16 -0.06 4.29
C ASP A 167 -9.41 0.71 4.71
N PHE A 168 -10.57 0.13 4.42
CA PHE A 168 -11.87 0.70 4.77
C PHE A 168 -12.60 -0.13 5.82
N VAL A 169 -13.03 0.53 6.89
CA VAL A 169 -13.92 -0.05 7.92
C VAL A 169 -15.25 0.69 7.95
N ARG A 170 -16.33 -0.05 8.21
CA ARG A 170 -17.67 0.55 8.28
C ARG A 170 -17.84 1.26 9.62
N LEU A 171 -18.44 2.45 9.58
CA LEU A 171 -18.91 3.13 10.79
C LEU A 171 -20.33 2.68 11.11
N GLY A 172 -20.53 2.22 12.33
CA GLY A 172 -21.85 1.96 12.89
C GLY A 172 -22.59 3.25 13.31
N PRO A 173 -23.85 3.13 13.74
CA PRO A 173 -24.66 4.26 14.18
C PRO A 173 -24.11 5.00 15.41
N ASP A 174 -23.19 4.37 16.15
CA ASP A 174 -22.50 4.90 17.32
C ASP A 174 -21.09 5.46 16.99
N ASN A 175 -20.76 5.60 15.70
CA ASN A 175 -19.44 5.99 15.20
C ASN A 175 -18.30 5.05 15.64
N ARG A 176 -18.61 3.79 15.96
CA ARG A 176 -17.63 2.74 16.22
C ARG A 176 -17.51 1.79 15.03
N PHE A 177 -16.45 0.97 15.02
CA PHE A 177 -16.23 -0.06 14.00
C PHE A 177 -16.91 -1.40 14.34
N PHE A 178 -17.24 -1.60 15.62
CA PHE A 178 -17.91 -2.78 16.12
C PHE A 178 -18.82 -2.47 17.31
N ALA A 179 -19.81 -3.33 17.52
CA ALA A 179 -20.60 -3.40 18.75
C ALA A 179 -19.91 -4.30 19.80
N GLY A 180 -20.37 -4.28 21.04
CA GLY A 180 -19.85 -5.19 22.08
C GLY A 180 -18.36 -4.92 22.40
N ASP A 181 -17.57 -5.99 22.49
CA ASP A 181 -16.13 -5.94 22.75
C ASP A 181 -15.27 -6.13 21.49
N GLY A 182 -15.88 -6.44 20.34
CA GLY A 182 -15.22 -6.56 19.05
C GLY A 182 -14.42 -7.84 18.87
N MET A 183 -14.60 -8.84 19.75
CA MET A 183 -13.85 -10.09 19.72
C MET A 183 -14.46 -11.15 18.78
N ALA A 184 -15.71 -10.96 18.34
CA ALA A 184 -16.36 -11.77 17.31
C ALA A 184 -16.44 -11.00 15.99
N VAL A 185 -16.24 -11.66 14.85
CA VAL A 185 -16.27 -10.99 13.54
C VAL A 185 -17.66 -10.39 13.25
N GLU A 186 -18.72 -11.05 13.70
CA GLU A 186 -20.10 -10.63 13.52
C GLU A 186 -20.47 -9.33 14.26
N GLU A 187 -19.64 -8.92 15.23
CA GLU A 187 -19.82 -7.65 15.94
C GLU A 187 -19.30 -6.45 15.15
N HIS A 188 -18.45 -6.67 14.15
CA HIS A 188 -17.90 -5.59 13.32
C HIS A 188 -18.89 -5.18 12.24
N TYR A 189 -19.15 -3.88 12.12
CA TYR A 189 -20.10 -3.37 11.14
C TYR A 189 -19.63 -3.60 9.70
N SER A 190 -18.32 -3.80 9.48
CA SER A 190 -17.75 -4.16 8.17
C SER A 190 -18.05 -5.60 7.77
N TRP A 191 -18.27 -6.51 8.71
CA TRP A 191 -18.41 -7.93 8.42
C TRP A 191 -19.62 -8.20 7.51
N GLY A 192 -19.41 -9.01 6.47
CA GLY A 192 -20.45 -9.39 5.52
C GLY A 192 -20.95 -8.25 4.62
N GLN A 193 -20.29 -7.10 4.60
CA GLN A 193 -20.69 -6.01 3.72
C GLN A 193 -20.29 -6.29 2.26
N PRO A 194 -21.16 -5.94 1.28
CA PRO A 194 -20.89 -6.22 -0.12
C PRO A 194 -19.75 -5.36 -0.67
N VAL A 195 -18.90 -5.98 -1.49
CA VAL A 195 -17.79 -5.33 -2.20
C VAL A 195 -18.08 -5.34 -3.69
N TYR A 196 -17.96 -4.19 -4.34
CA TYR A 196 -18.28 -4.01 -5.75
C TYR A 196 -17.04 -3.69 -6.60
N ALA A 197 -17.05 -4.12 -7.86
CA ALA A 197 -16.00 -3.80 -8.81
C ALA A 197 -15.87 -2.28 -9.03
N THR A 198 -14.71 -1.72 -8.72
CA THR A 198 -14.37 -0.30 -8.91
C THR A 198 -14.45 0.12 -10.39
N ALA A 199 -14.03 -0.75 -11.29
CA ALA A 199 -14.13 -0.58 -12.74
C ALA A 199 -14.39 -1.93 -13.44
N GLY A 200 -14.74 -1.88 -14.72
CA GLY A 200 -14.89 -3.08 -15.54
C GLY A 200 -13.53 -3.73 -15.85
N GLY A 201 -13.54 -5.03 -16.11
CA GLY A 201 -12.31 -5.76 -16.42
C GLY A 201 -12.49 -7.28 -16.41
N LYS A 202 -11.37 -7.98 -16.56
CA LYS A 202 -11.30 -9.43 -16.46
C LYS A 202 -10.86 -9.82 -15.05
N ILE A 203 -11.57 -10.73 -14.39
CA ILE A 203 -11.11 -11.32 -13.14
C ILE A 203 -9.82 -12.08 -13.42
N ALA A 204 -8.70 -11.57 -12.90
CA ALA A 204 -7.37 -12.08 -13.14
C ALA A 204 -7.00 -13.20 -12.16
N ALA A 205 -7.44 -13.10 -10.91
CA ALA A 205 -7.21 -14.09 -9.87
C ALA A 205 -8.32 -14.06 -8.82
N VAL A 206 -8.60 -15.23 -8.22
CA VAL A 206 -9.50 -15.37 -7.07
C VAL A 206 -8.89 -16.32 -6.04
N THR A 207 -8.66 -15.82 -4.83
CA THR A 207 -8.38 -16.64 -3.64
C THR A 207 -9.65 -16.72 -2.81
N PHE A 208 -10.12 -17.93 -2.46
CA PHE A 208 -11.44 -18.13 -1.82
C PHE A 208 -11.44 -19.15 -0.66
N ASP A 209 -10.32 -19.85 -0.46
CA ASP A 209 -10.20 -20.99 0.45
C ASP A 209 -9.56 -20.65 1.80
N MET A 210 -9.24 -19.38 2.05
CA MET A 210 -8.64 -18.93 3.31
C MET A 210 -9.73 -18.81 4.39
N PRO A 211 -9.53 -19.38 5.58
CA PRO A 211 -10.48 -19.23 6.67
C PRO A 211 -10.49 -17.79 7.20
N ASP A 212 -11.65 -17.32 7.64
CA ASP A 212 -11.74 -16.10 8.45
C ASP A 212 -11.17 -16.36 9.85
N LEU A 213 -10.41 -15.39 10.37
CA LEU A 213 -9.75 -15.49 11.67
C LEU A 213 -10.47 -14.63 12.70
N LYS A 214 -10.22 -14.90 13.98
CA LYS A 214 -10.72 -14.05 15.06
C LYS A 214 -10.03 -12.69 15.03
N PRO A 215 -10.76 -11.57 15.23
CA PRO A 215 -10.16 -10.24 15.35
C PRO A 215 -9.06 -10.22 16.42
N GLY A 216 -8.01 -9.45 16.16
CA GLY A 216 -6.88 -9.26 17.09
C GLY A 216 -5.94 -10.46 17.25
N VAL A 217 -6.18 -11.59 16.58
CA VAL A 217 -5.30 -12.77 16.63
C VAL A 217 -4.39 -12.78 15.42
N PRO A 218 -3.05 -12.66 15.58
CA PRO A 218 -2.12 -12.76 14.46
C PRO A 218 -2.24 -14.12 13.76
N PRO A 219 -2.32 -14.15 12.42
CA PRO A 219 -2.39 -15.39 11.67
C PRO A 219 -1.11 -16.22 11.83
N ASP A 220 -1.25 -17.55 11.76
CA ASP A 220 -0.10 -18.45 11.71
C ASP A 220 0.65 -18.24 10.38
N PRO A 221 1.95 -17.84 10.39
CA PRO A 221 2.71 -17.59 9.17
C PRO A 221 2.75 -18.77 8.20
N ARG A 222 2.53 -19.99 8.70
CA ARG A 222 2.49 -21.22 7.89
C ARG A 222 1.33 -21.22 6.89
N MET A 223 0.26 -20.45 7.14
CA MET A 223 -0.91 -20.33 6.27
C MET A 223 -0.58 -19.67 4.91
N PHE A 224 0.49 -18.88 4.87
CA PHE A 224 0.91 -18.12 3.68
C PHE A 224 1.98 -18.82 2.85
N ARG A 225 2.44 -20.00 3.27
CA ARG A 225 3.50 -20.72 2.57
C ARG A 225 3.01 -21.24 1.22
N GLY A 226 3.85 -21.10 0.20
CA GLY A 226 3.61 -21.62 -1.15
C GLY A 226 2.84 -20.69 -2.08
N ASP A 227 1.95 -19.84 -1.55
CA ASP A 227 1.26 -18.82 -2.33
C ASP A 227 1.10 -17.53 -1.53
N PRO A 228 1.94 -16.53 -1.78
CA PRO A 228 1.90 -15.32 -0.95
C PRO A 228 0.80 -14.33 -1.29
N ARG A 229 0.00 -14.59 -2.34
CA ARG A 229 -1.28 -13.89 -2.53
C ARG A 229 -2.20 -14.13 -1.33
N ARG A 230 -2.00 -15.23 -0.59
CA ARG A 230 -2.73 -15.54 0.66
C ARG A 230 -2.50 -14.55 1.79
N LEU A 231 -1.47 -13.69 1.71
CA LEU A 231 -1.31 -12.58 2.65
C LEU A 231 -2.52 -11.63 2.60
N LEU A 232 -3.12 -11.44 1.42
CA LEU A 232 -4.35 -10.69 1.22
C LEU A 232 -5.60 -11.45 1.70
N GLY A 233 -5.46 -12.68 2.20
CA GLY A 233 -6.59 -13.55 2.54
C GLY A 233 -7.33 -14.05 1.29
N ASN A 234 -8.65 -14.17 1.40
CA ASN A 234 -9.50 -14.29 0.24
C ASN A 234 -9.51 -12.96 -0.48
N ALA A 235 -9.25 -13.00 -1.78
CA ALA A 235 -9.02 -11.80 -2.55
C ALA A 235 -9.47 -11.99 -3.99
N ILE A 236 -9.86 -10.88 -4.62
CA ILE A 236 -10.21 -10.83 -6.03
C ILE A 236 -9.32 -9.78 -6.69
N ALA A 237 -8.68 -10.15 -7.80
CA ALA A 237 -7.91 -9.24 -8.63
C ALA A 237 -8.62 -9.03 -9.97
N ILE A 238 -8.76 -7.78 -10.41
CA ILE A 238 -9.36 -7.40 -11.69
C ILE A 238 -8.29 -6.75 -12.56
N SER A 239 -8.03 -7.31 -13.74
CA SER A 239 -7.24 -6.65 -14.78
C SER A 239 -8.13 -5.72 -15.60
N HIS A 240 -7.76 -4.44 -15.69
CA HIS A 240 -8.48 -3.44 -16.47
C HIS A 240 -8.03 -3.37 -17.94
N GLY A 241 -7.03 -4.17 -18.34
CA GLY A 241 -6.54 -4.26 -19.71
C GLY A 241 -5.62 -3.13 -20.17
N ASN A 242 -5.27 -2.22 -19.26
CA ASN A 242 -4.44 -1.03 -19.48
C ASN A 242 -3.16 -1.02 -18.62
N GLY A 243 -2.78 -2.18 -18.08
CA GLY A 243 -1.65 -2.30 -17.14
C GLY A 243 -2.01 -2.04 -15.68
N GLU A 244 -3.29 -1.79 -15.36
CA GLU A 244 -3.76 -1.63 -13.98
C GLU A 244 -4.52 -2.86 -13.49
N PHE A 245 -4.22 -3.25 -12.26
CA PHE A 245 -4.88 -4.34 -11.55
C PHE A 245 -5.43 -3.84 -10.21
N SER A 246 -6.76 -3.88 -10.04
CA SER A 246 -7.40 -3.62 -8.75
C SER A 246 -7.49 -4.90 -7.94
N TYR A 247 -7.11 -4.83 -6.66
CA TYR A 247 -7.20 -5.92 -5.70
C TYR A 247 -8.17 -5.59 -4.59
N PHE A 248 -8.97 -6.58 -4.22
CA PHE A 248 -9.93 -6.53 -3.11
C PHE A 248 -9.58 -7.68 -2.18
N GLY A 249 -8.98 -7.39 -1.04
CA GLY A 249 -8.48 -8.35 -0.06
C GLY A 249 -9.34 -8.43 1.20
N CYS A 250 -8.91 -9.30 2.11
CA CYS A 250 -9.54 -9.59 3.40
C CYS A 250 -11.02 -10.01 3.28
N LEU A 251 -11.39 -10.63 2.16
CA LEU A 251 -12.76 -11.06 1.90
C LEU A 251 -13.14 -12.28 2.76
N GLN A 252 -14.44 -12.47 2.93
CA GLN A 252 -15.01 -13.57 3.70
C GLN A 252 -14.77 -14.91 2.99
N GLN A 253 -14.53 -15.95 3.77
CA GLN A 253 -14.35 -17.32 3.27
C GLN A 253 -15.53 -17.73 2.39
N ALA A 254 -15.23 -18.29 1.21
CA ALA A 254 -16.22 -18.76 0.25
C ALA A 254 -17.29 -17.70 -0.17
N SER A 255 -16.97 -16.41 -0.07
CA SER A 255 -17.91 -15.32 -0.36
C SER A 255 -17.85 -14.78 -1.80
N ALA A 256 -16.83 -15.17 -2.57
CA ALA A 256 -16.62 -14.71 -3.94
C ALA A 256 -17.82 -15.02 -4.85
N GLN A 257 -18.31 -14.01 -5.55
CA GLN A 257 -19.46 -14.05 -6.47
C GLN A 257 -19.03 -14.10 -7.94
N VAL A 258 -17.73 -14.24 -8.18
CA VAL A 258 -17.10 -14.21 -9.51
C VAL A 258 -16.06 -15.32 -9.64
N ASN A 259 -15.77 -15.71 -10.87
CA ASN A 259 -14.78 -16.74 -11.18
C ASN A 259 -13.58 -16.15 -11.94
N GLU A 260 -12.41 -16.77 -11.81
CA GLU A 260 -11.25 -16.43 -12.63
C GLU A 260 -11.59 -16.49 -14.12
N GLY A 261 -11.14 -15.49 -14.86
CA GLY A 261 -11.41 -15.34 -16.30
C GLY A 261 -12.74 -14.67 -16.64
N GLN A 262 -13.64 -14.48 -15.68
CA GLN A 262 -14.93 -13.80 -15.90
C GLN A 262 -14.72 -12.33 -16.28
N MET A 263 -15.52 -11.82 -17.22
CA MET A 263 -15.62 -10.38 -17.47
C MET A 263 -16.66 -9.76 -16.55
N VAL A 264 -16.28 -8.72 -15.84
CA VAL A 264 -17.19 -7.97 -14.97
C VAL A 264 -17.31 -6.53 -15.43
N ARG A 265 -18.50 -5.96 -15.20
CA ARG A 265 -18.72 -4.52 -15.35
C ARG A 265 -18.44 -3.86 -14.00
N ARG A 266 -18.12 -2.57 -14.05
CA ARG A 266 -18.13 -1.71 -12.87
C ARG A 266 -19.43 -1.87 -12.09
N GLY A 267 -19.34 -1.90 -10.76
CA GLY A 267 -20.48 -2.09 -9.87
C GLY A 267 -20.96 -3.54 -9.74
N ALA A 268 -20.34 -4.51 -10.44
CA ALA A 268 -20.65 -5.92 -10.22
C ALA A 268 -20.28 -6.33 -8.77
N LEU A 269 -21.15 -7.10 -8.13
CA LEU A 269 -20.87 -7.70 -6.82
C LEU A 269 -19.71 -8.69 -6.96
N LEU A 270 -18.68 -8.51 -6.14
CA LEU A 270 -17.48 -9.35 -6.14
C LEU A 270 -17.51 -10.38 -5.02
N GLY A 271 -18.00 -9.98 -3.85
CA GLY A 271 -18.01 -10.79 -2.65
C GLY A 271 -18.35 -9.95 -1.43
N TYR A 272 -17.98 -10.45 -0.26
CA TYR A 272 -18.33 -9.82 1.01
C TYR A 272 -17.07 -9.64 1.88
N ILE A 273 -17.03 -8.56 2.65
CA ILE A 273 -15.93 -8.28 3.58
C ILE A 273 -15.87 -9.37 4.64
N GLY A 274 -14.66 -9.87 4.89
CA GLY A 274 -14.37 -10.88 5.89
C GLY A 274 -13.27 -10.45 6.84
N ASN A 275 -12.52 -11.43 7.33
CA ASN A 275 -11.36 -11.27 8.20
C ASN A 275 -10.31 -12.35 7.95
N SER A 276 -10.14 -12.74 6.68
CA SER A 276 -9.14 -13.71 6.25
C SER A 276 -7.80 -13.02 5.93
N GLY A 277 -6.70 -13.77 5.95
CA GLY A 277 -5.37 -13.24 5.61
C GLY A 277 -4.67 -12.53 6.76
N MET A 278 -3.78 -11.59 6.42
CA MET A 278 -3.13 -10.70 7.38
C MET A 278 -4.07 -9.54 7.73
N SER A 279 -5.08 -9.84 8.55
CA SER A 279 -6.11 -8.87 8.94
C SER A 279 -6.23 -8.74 10.45
N PRO A 280 -6.18 -7.52 11.03
CA PRO A 280 -6.40 -7.31 12.46
C PRO A 280 -7.89 -7.37 12.86
N GLY A 281 -8.81 -7.19 11.91
CA GLY A 281 -10.26 -7.21 12.12
C GLY A 281 -11.01 -6.91 10.81
N PRO A 282 -12.33 -7.17 10.71
CA PRO A 282 -13.08 -7.01 9.46
C PRO A 282 -12.95 -5.63 8.78
N HIS A 283 -12.39 -5.61 7.58
CA HIS A 283 -12.19 -4.42 6.74
C HIS A 283 -12.05 -4.82 5.26
N LEU A 284 -12.23 -3.87 4.35
CA LEU A 284 -11.82 -4.05 2.95
C LEU A 284 -10.40 -3.53 2.79
N HIS A 285 -9.48 -4.41 2.41
CA HIS A 285 -8.18 -4.03 1.85
C HIS A 285 -8.32 -3.78 0.36
N PHE A 286 -7.94 -2.61 -0.12
CA PHE A 286 -7.90 -2.29 -1.56
C PHE A 286 -6.51 -1.82 -1.98
N HIS A 287 -6.02 -2.25 -3.15
CA HIS A 287 -4.88 -1.60 -3.78
C HIS A 287 -4.92 -1.69 -5.30
N LEU A 288 -4.21 -0.78 -5.95
CA LEU A 288 -3.93 -0.80 -7.38
C LEU A 288 -2.47 -1.26 -7.59
N ALA A 289 -2.20 -2.06 -8.61
CA ALA A 289 -0.84 -2.48 -8.97
C ALA A 289 -0.65 -2.65 -10.48
N GLU A 290 0.60 -2.78 -10.91
CA GLU A 290 0.97 -2.96 -12.33
C GLU A 290 0.68 -4.36 -12.88
N GLY A 291 0.40 -5.32 -12.00
CA GLY A 291 0.28 -6.71 -12.38
C GLY A 291 -0.32 -7.61 -11.31
N PRO A 292 -0.49 -8.91 -11.64
CA PRO A 292 -1.15 -9.92 -10.82
C PRO A 292 -0.25 -10.53 -9.71
N ASN A 293 1.03 -10.17 -9.63
CA ASN A 293 2.02 -10.81 -8.76
C ASN A 293 2.43 -9.90 -7.58
N PRO A 294 2.05 -10.27 -6.34
CA PRO A 294 2.25 -9.44 -5.15
C PRO A 294 3.72 -9.07 -4.82
N PHE A 295 4.71 -9.73 -5.40
CA PHE A 295 6.13 -9.48 -5.05
C PHE A 295 6.95 -8.72 -6.06
N ILE A 296 6.54 -8.73 -7.32
CA ILE A 296 7.32 -8.15 -8.41
C ILE A 296 6.63 -6.92 -9.00
N ASP A 297 5.31 -6.84 -8.89
CA ASP A 297 4.55 -5.74 -9.45
C ASP A 297 4.52 -4.58 -8.45
N GLN A 298 4.68 -3.35 -8.93
CA GLN A 298 4.63 -2.17 -8.08
C GLN A 298 3.20 -1.85 -7.68
N GLY A 299 3.02 -1.46 -6.41
CA GLY A 299 1.82 -0.75 -6.00
C GLY A 299 1.72 0.59 -6.74
N LEU A 300 0.51 0.94 -7.14
CA LEU A 300 0.19 2.17 -7.84
C LEU A 300 -0.68 3.07 -6.94
N PRO A 301 -0.43 4.38 -6.87
CA PRO A 301 -1.29 5.32 -6.17
C PRO A 301 -2.72 5.25 -6.72
N ALA A 302 -3.69 4.93 -5.86
CA ALA A 302 -5.08 4.79 -6.25
C ALA A 302 -5.89 6.05 -5.96
N LYS A 303 -6.75 6.43 -6.91
CA LYS A 303 -7.75 7.48 -6.79
C LYS A 303 -9.13 6.90 -7.09
N PHE A 304 -10.16 7.42 -6.44
CA PHE A 304 -11.54 6.97 -6.62
C PHE A 304 -12.43 8.10 -7.11
N SER A 305 -13.56 7.75 -7.71
CA SER A 305 -14.66 8.65 -8.05
C SER A 305 -15.97 8.15 -7.42
N HIS A 306 -17.03 8.95 -7.54
CA HIS A 306 -18.40 8.63 -7.11
C HIS A 306 -18.53 8.36 -5.61
N PHE A 307 -17.96 9.27 -4.82
CA PHE A 307 -18.13 9.27 -3.37
C PHE A 307 -18.30 10.69 -2.85
N SER A 308 -18.88 10.82 -1.66
CA SER A 308 -18.97 12.04 -0.88
C SER A 308 -17.98 11.98 0.27
N ALA A 309 -17.29 13.08 0.55
CA ALA A 309 -16.47 13.21 1.73
C ALA A 309 -16.33 14.70 2.12
N GLY A 310 -16.26 15.00 3.42
CA GLY A 310 -16.18 16.38 3.90
C GLY A 310 -17.35 17.28 3.47
N GLY A 311 -18.52 16.71 3.17
CA GLY A 311 -19.69 17.44 2.67
C GLY A 311 -19.66 17.76 1.17
N GLN A 312 -18.67 17.28 0.43
CA GLN A 312 -18.53 17.46 -1.02
C GLN A 312 -18.69 16.12 -1.75
N TRP A 313 -19.37 16.14 -2.90
CA TRP A 313 -19.42 15.03 -3.85
C TRP A 313 -18.25 15.09 -4.84
N PHE A 314 -17.61 13.94 -5.10
CA PHE A 314 -16.52 13.77 -6.04
C PHE A 314 -16.96 12.82 -7.16
N ASP A 315 -17.22 13.36 -8.35
CA ASP A 315 -17.45 12.61 -9.60
C ASP A 315 -16.18 12.40 -10.43
N ARG A 316 -15.09 13.09 -10.07
CA ARG A 316 -13.74 12.93 -10.62
C ARG A 316 -12.86 12.07 -9.72
N LEU A 317 -11.79 11.54 -10.31
CA LEU A 317 -10.74 10.81 -9.58
C LEU A 317 -10.10 11.69 -8.50
N MET A 318 -10.19 11.23 -7.26
CA MET A 318 -9.68 11.89 -6.07
C MET A 318 -9.00 10.89 -5.14
N THR A 319 -7.87 11.27 -4.56
CA THR A 319 -7.20 10.48 -3.51
C THR A 319 -8.07 10.51 -2.26
N ILE A 320 -8.28 9.34 -1.65
CA ILE A 320 -8.89 9.22 -0.32
C ILE A 320 -7.73 9.07 0.68
N PRO A 321 -7.41 10.11 1.46
CA PRO A 321 -6.36 10.05 2.48
C PRO A 321 -6.82 9.27 3.71
N SER A 322 -5.85 8.90 4.53
CA SER A 322 -6.10 8.25 5.80
C SER A 322 -6.96 9.15 6.69
N ARG A 323 -7.82 8.52 7.50
CA ARG A 323 -8.77 9.15 8.42
C ARG A 323 -9.92 9.90 7.77
N MET A 324 -10.08 9.79 6.45
CA MET A 324 -11.25 10.34 5.78
C MET A 324 -12.49 9.46 6.00
N ILE A 325 -13.61 10.11 6.32
CA ILE A 325 -14.93 9.47 6.26
C ILE A 325 -15.47 9.66 4.85
N VAL A 326 -15.81 8.53 4.23
CA VAL A 326 -16.28 8.41 2.85
C VAL A 326 -17.71 7.88 2.87
N LEU A 327 -18.57 8.53 2.12
CA LEU A 327 -19.97 8.18 1.94
C LEU A 327 -20.18 7.80 0.49
N ALA A 328 -20.77 6.64 0.24
CA ALA A 328 -21.27 6.31 -1.09
C ALA A 328 -22.78 6.09 -1.06
N PRO A 329 -23.50 6.46 -2.13
CA PRO A 329 -24.94 6.27 -2.20
C PRO A 329 -25.27 4.81 -1.90
N GLU A 330 -26.19 4.55 -0.97
CA GLU A 330 -26.82 3.23 -0.88
C GLU A 330 -27.63 3.01 -2.17
N PRO A 331 -27.79 1.77 -2.67
CA PRO A 331 -28.71 1.54 -3.76
C PRO A 331 -30.09 2.08 -3.36
N ASP A 332 -30.70 2.88 -4.23
CA ASP A 332 -32.08 3.32 -4.03
C ASP A 332 -32.93 2.07 -3.75
N ALA A 333 -33.77 2.14 -2.72
CA ALA A 333 -34.64 1.03 -2.31
C ALA A 333 -35.71 0.67 -3.37
N GLU A 334 -35.65 1.24 -4.57
CA GLU A 334 -36.57 1.04 -5.68
C GLU A 334 -35.82 0.52 -6.91
N GLY A 335 -35.74 -0.82 -7.03
CA GLY A 335 -35.18 -1.44 -8.23
C GLY A 335 -35.01 -2.97 -8.17
N ALA A 336 -35.80 -3.66 -7.35
CA ALA A 336 -35.91 -5.13 -7.33
C ALA A 336 -37.10 -5.61 -8.17
#